data_AF-I7M081-F1
#
_entry.id   AF-I7M081-F1
#
_cell.length_a   1.000
_cell.length_b   1.000
_cell.length_c   1.000
_cell.angle_alpha   90.00
_cell.angle_beta   90.00
_cell.angle_gamma   90.00
#
_symmetry.space_group_name_H-M   'P 1'
#
loop_
_entity.id
_entity.type
_entity.pdbx_description
1 polymer ?
#
loop_
_entity_poly.entity_id
_entity_poly.type
_entity_poly.pdbx_seq_one_letter_code
_entity_poly.pdbx_strand_id
1 'polypeptide(L)'
;MINQNTATVIKTYNPAELHKVKDNEVLSKMNYLYQVSLAIKEQSADLSNFYLKEFALNAQKRVIRVDKEISKDYCRKCLQFYEKSKFQIERQGNKVFLLKKCSICKKIRKQFLSKKESIKRENEEFLKAQGDIQSEKIQEEQEQKNKEQTSQQDKNSEV
;
A
#
# COMPACT_ATOMS: atom_id res chain seq x y z
N MET A 1 18.61 16.32 -30.69
CA MET A 1 18.12 17.01 -29.47
C MET A 1 16.63 16.68 -29.31
N ILE A 2 16.27 15.77 -28.41
CA ILE A 2 14.87 15.39 -28.17
C ILE A 2 14.39 16.19 -26.96
N ASN A 3 13.74 17.32 -27.21
CA ASN A 3 12.98 18.06 -26.20
C ASN A 3 11.59 17.43 -26.09
N GLN A 4 11.49 16.34 -25.34
CA GLN A 4 10.20 15.78 -24.93
C GLN A 4 9.81 16.45 -23.62
N ASN A 5 8.89 17.42 -23.70
CA ASN A 5 8.14 17.93 -22.56
C ASN A 5 7.29 16.77 -21.99
N THR A 6 7.90 15.91 -21.17
CA THR A 6 7.18 14.81 -20.53
C THR A 6 6.38 15.37 -19.36
N ALA A 7 5.06 15.48 -19.54
CA ALA A 7 4.14 15.79 -18.45
C ALA A 7 4.31 14.76 -17.31
N THR A 8 4.51 15.24 -16.09
CA THR A 8 4.70 14.43 -14.89
C THR A 8 3.44 14.50 -14.04
N VAL A 9 2.91 13.34 -13.63
CA VAL A 9 1.73 13.28 -12.74
C VAL A 9 2.19 13.57 -11.30
N ILE A 10 2.23 14.85 -10.91
CA ILE A 10 2.68 15.32 -9.59
C ILE A 10 1.55 15.19 -8.56
N LYS A 11 1.89 14.74 -7.34
CA LYS A 11 0.97 14.54 -6.19
C LYS A 11 0.22 15.79 -5.72
N THR A 12 0.69 16.98 -6.09
CA THR A 12 0.08 18.27 -5.76
C THR A 12 0.43 19.25 -6.88
N TYR A 13 -0.54 19.57 -7.74
CA TYR A 13 -0.36 20.65 -8.71
C TYR A 13 -0.65 21.99 -8.02
N ASN A 14 0.28 22.95 -8.17
CA ASN A 14 0.04 24.36 -7.85
C ASN A 14 -0.99 24.90 -8.88
N PRO A 15 -2.17 25.41 -8.46
CA PRO A 15 -3.23 25.85 -9.37
C PRO A 15 -2.77 26.90 -10.39
N ALA A 16 -1.75 27.71 -10.05
CA ALA A 16 -1.21 28.76 -10.90
C ALA A 16 -0.50 28.23 -12.17
N GLU A 17 -0.01 26.99 -12.16
CA GLU A 17 0.67 26.37 -13.31
C GLU A 17 -0.28 25.58 -14.21
N LEU A 18 -1.53 25.42 -13.75
CA LEU A 18 -2.56 24.58 -14.36
C LEU A 18 -3.10 25.14 -15.69
N HIS A 19 -2.74 26.35 -16.13
CA HIS A 19 -3.27 26.94 -17.36
C HIS A 19 -2.36 26.76 -18.59
N LYS A 20 -1.16 26.19 -18.44
CA LYS A 20 -0.12 26.21 -19.49
C LYS A 20 0.00 24.94 -20.35
N VAL A 21 -0.76 23.87 -20.09
CA VAL A 21 -0.54 22.56 -20.76
C VAL A 21 -1.78 22.13 -21.55
N LYS A 22 -1.63 21.87 -22.86
CA LYS A 22 -2.71 21.32 -23.71
C LYS A 22 -3.29 19.98 -23.21
N ASP A 23 -2.63 19.32 -22.27
CA ASP A 23 -3.00 18.03 -21.70
C ASP A 23 -3.62 18.10 -20.29
N ASN A 24 -4.02 19.29 -19.82
CA ASN A 24 -4.54 19.48 -18.46
C ASN A 24 -5.76 18.62 -18.12
N GLU A 25 -6.71 18.49 -19.04
CA GLU A 25 -7.91 17.69 -18.81
C GLU A 25 -7.55 16.21 -18.58
N VAL A 26 -6.58 15.71 -19.35
CA VAL A 26 -6.06 14.34 -19.22
C VAL A 26 -5.37 14.16 -17.88
N LEU A 27 -4.50 15.08 -17.48
CA LEU A 27 -3.78 15.01 -16.21
C LEU A 27 -4.74 15.07 -15.03
N SER A 28 -5.75 15.95 -15.08
CA SER A 28 -6.81 16.06 -14.07
C SER A 28 -7.60 14.76 -13.96
N LYS A 29 -8.01 14.18 -15.10
CA LYS A 29 -8.70 12.88 -15.14
C LYS A 29 -7.83 11.76 -14.56
N MET A 30 -6.55 11.72 -14.90
CA MET A 30 -5.61 10.73 -14.37
C MET A 30 -5.42 10.88 -12.85
N ASN A 31 -5.26 12.12 -12.37
CA ASN A 31 -5.17 12.40 -10.93
C ASN A 31 -6.42 11.93 -10.19
N TYR A 32 -7.60 12.23 -10.74
CA TYR A 32 -8.88 11.79 -10.18
C TYR A 32 -8.95 10.26 -10.09
N LEU A 33 -8.66 9.54 -11.19
CA LEU A 33 -8.67 8.07 -11.21
C LEU A 33 -7.73 7.48 -10.16
N TYR A 34 -6.53 8.04 -10.02
CA TYR A 34 -5.58 7.59 -9.01
C TYR A 34 -6.09 7.85 -7.58
N GLN A 35 -6.62 9.05 -7.30
CA GLN A 35 -7.15 9.38 -5.98
C GLN A 35 -8.33 8.50 -5.59
N VAL A 36 -9.29 8.28 -6.50
CA VAL A 36 -10.42 7.37 -6.26
C VAL A 36 -9.92 5.96 -6.01
N SER A 37 -8.94 5.47 -6.80
CA SER A 37 -8.36 4.14 -6.59
C SER A 37 -7.78 3.96 -5.19
N LEU A 38 -7.19 5.02 -4.61
CA LEU A 38 -6.66 4.98 -3.25
C LEU A 38 -7.77 5.04 -2.20
N ALA A 39 -8.77 5.91 -2.39
CA ALA A 39 -9.85 6.13 -1.43
C ALA A 39 -10.70 4.87 -1.17
N ILE A 40 -10.96 4.08 -2.21
CA ILE A 40 -11.80 2.89 -2.10
C ILE A 40 -11.02 1.59 -1.84
N LYS A 41 -9.69 1.69 -1.72
CA LYS A 41 -8.79 0.53 -1.61
C LYS A 41 -9.12 -0.39 -0.44
N GLU A 42 -9.56 0.17 0.67
CA GLU A 42 -9.92 -0.58 1.88
C GLU A 42 -11.33 -1.17 1.81
N GLN A 43 -12.21 -0.62 0.96
CA GLN A 43 -13.59 -1.09 0.80
C GLN A 43 -13.70 -2.18 -0.27
N SER A 44 -13.02 -2.00 -1.40
CA SER A 44 -13.05 -2.95 -2.52
C SER A 44 -11.72 -2.93 -3.27
N ALA A 45 -10.95 -4.01 -3.07
CA ALA A 45 -9.68 -4.19 -3.77
C ALA A 45 -9.88 -4.27 -5.29
N ASP A 46 -10.91 -4.97 -5.75
CA ASP A 46 -11.18 -5.14 -7.18
C ASP A 46 -11.54 -3.82 -7.86
N LEU A 47 -12.41 -3.03 -7.26
CA LEU A 47 -12.81 -1.72 -7.81
C LEU A 47 -11.65 -0.72 -7.74
N SER A 48 -10.88 -0.73 -6.66
CA SER A 48 -9.65 0.07 -6.54
C SER A 48 -8.68 -0.25 -7.68
N ASN A 49 -8.44 -1.53 -7.93
CA ASN A 49 -7.55 -1.97 -8.99
C ASN A 49 -8.11 -1.70 -10.40
N PHE A 50 -9.43 -1.69 -10.58
CA PHE A 50 -10.07 -1.26 -11.82
C PHE A 50 -9.71 0.20 -12.15
N TYR A 51 -9.90 1.13 -11.21
CA TYR A 51 -9.56 2.54 -11.44
C TYR A 51 -8.06 2.77 -11.62
N LEU A 52 -7.23 2.05 -10.87
CA LEU A 52 -5.77 2.10 -11.03
C LEU A 52 -5.34 1.62 -12.44
N LYS A 53 -5.98 0.55 -12.94
CA LYS A 53 -5.73 0.02 -14.28
C LYS A 53 -6.11 1.05 -15.33
N GLU A 54 -7.27 1.69 -15.20
CA GLU A 54 -7.68 2.79 -16.08
C GLU A 54 -6.69 3.96 -16.06
N PHE A 55 -6.26 4.39 -14.87
CA PHE A 55 -5.22 5.41 -14.70
C PHE A 55 -3.93 5.04 -15.46
N ALA A 56 -3.41 3.82 -15.25
CA ALA A 56 -2.13 3.41 -15.82
C ALA A 56 -2.22 3.18 -17.34
N LEU A 57 -3.35 2.67 -17.84
CA LEU A 57 -3.59 2.53 -19.28
C LEU A 57 -3.71 3.89 -19.97
N ASN A 58 -4.37 4.87 -19.35
CA ASN A 58 -4.42 6.24 -19.86
C ASN A 58 -3.02 6.87 -19.91
N ALA A 59 -2.20 6.65 -18.88
CA ALA A 59 -0.81 7.09 -18.87
C ALA A 59 -0.01 6.51 -20.04
N GLN A 60 -0.13 5.20 -20.28
CA GLN A 60 0.58 4.49 -21.34
C GLN A 60 0.14 4.94 -22.74
N LYS A 61 -1.17 4.99 -22.99
CA LYS A 61 -1.75 5.38 -24.29
C LYS A 61 -1.32 6.80 -24.71
N ARG A 62 -1.16 7.70 -23.73
CA ARG A 62 -0.82 9.11 -23.95
C ARG A 62 0.66 9.41 -23.71
N VAL A 63 1.47 8.39 -23.44
CA VAL A 63 2.92 8.51 -23.18
C VAL A 63 3.23 9.50 -22.04
N ILE A 64 2.35 9.56 -21.04
CA ILE A 64 2.50 10.44 -19.88
C ILE A 64 3.40 9.76 -18.86
N ARG A 65 4.37 10.52 -18.34
CA ARG A 65 5.30 10.02 -17.35
C ARG A 65 4.67 10.05 -15.96
N VAL A 66 4.43 8.87 -15.40
CA VAL A 66 3.93 8.76 -14.02
C VAL A 66 5.09 9.02 -13.05
N ASP A 67 4.81 9.79 -11.99
CA ASP A 67 5.77 10.06 -10.92
C ASP A 67 6.31 8.76 -10.31
N LYS A 68 7.60 8.79 -9.94
CA LYS A 68 8.28 7.62 -9.38
C LYS A 68 7.59 7.12 -8.11
N GLU A 69 7.11 8.00 -7.24
CA GLU A 69 6.38 7.67 -6.02
C GLU A 69 5.09 6.91 -6.31
N ILE A 70 4.25 7.45 -7.18
CA ILE A 70 3.00 6.81 -7.61
C ILE A 70 3.32 5.44 -8.25
N SER A 71 4.32 5.41 -9.13
CA SER A 71 4.70 4.19 -9.83
C SER A 71 5.28 3.10 -8.91
N LYS A 72 5.65 3.41 -7.66
CA LYS A 72 6.14 2.44 -6.68
C LYS A 72 5.00 1.66 -6.00
N ASP A 73 3.77 2.15 -6.07
CA ASP A 73 2.65 1.60 -5.32
C ASP A 73 1.95 0.43 -6.03
N TYR A 74 2.19 0.27 -7.33
CA TYR A 74 1.58 -0.77 -8.15
C TYR A 74 2.56 -1.54 -9.06
N CYS A 75 2.12 -2.71 -9.49
CA CYS A 75 2.83 -3.54 -10.47
C CYS A 75 2.66 -2.96 -11.88
N ARG A 76 3.77 -2.57 -12.53
CA ARG A 76 3.73 -2.03 -13.90
C ARG A 76 3.32 -3.05 -14.98
N LYS A 77 3.36 -4.35 -14.68
CA LYS A 77 2.93 -5.41 -15.60
C LYS A 77 1.43 -5.70 -15.47
N CYS A 78 0.96 -5.88 -14.24
CA CYS A 78 -0.44 -6.25 -13.97
C CYS A 78 -1.37 -5.07 -13.71
N LEU A 79 -0.81 -3.87 -13.47
CA LEU A 79 -1.54 -2.64 -13.15
C LEU A 79 -2.41 -2.78 -11.89
N GLN A 80 -1.86 -3.41 -10.87
CA GLN A 80 -2.53 -3.74 -9.61
C GLN A 80 -1.68 -3.25 -8.44
N PHE A 81 -2.32 -2.78 -7.37
CA PHE A 81 -1.60 -2.36 -6.18
C PHE A 81 -0.80 -3.51 -5.58
N TYR A 82 0.35 -3.20 -5.00
CA TYR A 82 1.00 -4.18 -4.14
C TYR A 82 0.28 -4.27 -2.80
N GLU A 83 0.11 -5.50 -2.32
CA GLU A 83 -0.44 -5.80 -1.01
C GLU A 83 0.65 -5.59 0.05
N LYS A 84 0.41 -4.68 1.00
CA LYS A 84 1.39 -4.31 2.04
C LYS A 84 1.79 -5.50 2.92
N SER A 85 0.88 -6.47 3.12
CA SER A 85 1.13 -7.71 3.88
C SER A 85 2.18 -8.63 3.24
N LYS A 86 2.43 -8.48 1.94
CA LYS A 86 3.41 -9.29 1.18
C LYS A 86 4.76 -8.58 1.01
N PHE A 87 4.98 -7.48 1.73
CA PHE A 87 6.24 -6.76 1.64
C PHE A 87 7.27 -7.46 2.52
N GLN A 88 8.50 -7.53 2.04
CA GLN A 88 9.62 -8.12 2.79
C GLN A 88 10.79 -7.15 2.79
N ILE A 89 11.54 -7.13 3.89
CA ILE A 89 12.77 -6.36 3.99
C ILE A 89 13.93 -7.33 3.72
N GLU A 90 14.81 -6.95 2.78
CA GLU A 90 16.03 -7.69 2.46
C GLU A 90 17.24 -6.80 2.73
N ARG A 91 18.20 -7.31 3.51
CA ARG A 91 19.49 -6.64 3.75
C ARG A 91 20.56 -7.29 2.86
N GLN A 92 21.27 -6.47 2.10
CA GLN A 92 22.44 -6.90 1.32
C GLN A 92 23.63 -6.00 1.67
N GLY A 93 24.51 -6.50 2.54
CA GLY A 93 25.56 -5.69 3.17
C GLY A 93 24.96 -4.49 3.92
N ASN A 94 25.43 -3.29 3.59
CA ASN A 94 24.97 -2.04 4.21
C ASN A 94 23.69 -1.45 3.56
N LYS A 95 23.10 -2.14 2.58
CA LYS A 95 21.93 -1.67 1.84
C LYS A 95 20.68 -2.41 2.30
N VAL A 96 19.62 -1.66 2.56
CA VAL A 96 18.30 -2.20 2.92
C VAL A 96 17.35 -2.02 1.74
N PHE A 97 16.65 -3.10 1.38
CA PHE A 97 15.70 -3.12 0.28
C PHE A 97 14.32 -3.53 0.77
N LEU A 98 13.29 -2.84 0.27
CA LEU A 98 11.90 -3.26 0.35
C LEU A 98 11.55 -4.07 -0.89
N LEU A 99 11.22 -5.33 -0.69
CA LEU A 99 10.73 -6.23 -1.72
C LEU A 99 9.21 -6.16 -1.79
N LYS A 100 8.69 -5.83 -2.97
CA LYS A 100 7.25 -5.84 -3.26
C LYS A 100 6.95 -6.95 -4.27
N LYS A 101 6.28 -8.02 -3.83
CA LYS A 101 5.88 -9.14 -4.70
C LYS A 101 4.47 -8.92 -5.23
N CYS A 102 4.30 -8.97 -6.55
CA CYS A 102 2.97 -8.91 -7.16
C CYS A 102 2.20 -10.21 -6.88
N SER A 103 0.95 -10.12 -6.43
CA SER A 103 0.11 -11.28 -6.16
C SER A 103 -0.29 -12.04 -7.43
N ILE A 104 -0.42 -11.35 -8.56
CA ILE A 104 -0.78 -11.93 -9.86
C ILE A 104 0.45 -12.51 -10.58
N CYS A 105 1.34 -11.66 -11.10
CA CYS A 105 2.46 -12.14 -11.93
C CYS A 105 3.70 -12.59 -11.15
N LYS A 106 3.67 -12.56 -9.81
CA LYS A 106 4.78 -12.91 -8.91
C LYS A 106 6.08 -12.13 -9.10
N LYS A 107 6.14 -11.15 -10.02
CA LYS A 107 7.29 -10.28 -10.22
C LYS A 107 7.61 -9.52 -8.92
N ILE A 108 8.88 -9.54 -8.54
CA ILE A 108 9.40 -8.85 -7.37
C ILE A 108 10.00 -7.51 -7.81
N ARG A 109 9.58 -6.42 -7.16
CA ARG A 109 10.22 -5.12 -7.30
C ARG A 109 11.05 -4.83 -6.06
N LYS A 110 12.35 -4.63 -6.26
CA LYS A 110 13.26 -4.15 -5.22
C LYS A 110 13.23 -2.63 -5.17
N GLN A 111 12.98 -2.06 -3.99
CA GLN A 111 13.09 -0.63 -3.73
C GLN A 111 14.18 -0.41 -2.68
N PHE A 112 15.23 0.30 -3.03
CA PHE A 112 16.22 0.74 -2.05
C PHE A 112 15.58 1.67 -1.03
N LEU A 113 15.86 1.45 0.25
CA LEU A 113 15.44 2.31 1.35
C LEU A 113 16.64 3.15 1.80
N SER A 114 16.43 4.45 1.93
CA SER A 114 17.38 5.33 2.61
C SER A 114 17.49 4.99 4.10
N LYS A 115 18.57 5.40 4.76
CA LYS A 115 18.79 5.16 6.19
C LYS A 115 17.63 5.65 7.08
N LYS A 116 17.00 6.78 6.71
CA LYS A 116 15.82 7.30 7.44
C LYS A 116 14.60 6.41 7.23
N GLU A 117 14.36 5.94 6.01
CA GLU A 117 13.23 5.07 5.68
C GLU A 117 13.37 3.66 6.28
N SER A 118 14.59 3.13 6.36
CA SER A 118 14.85 1.84 7.00
C SER A 118 14.51 1.87 8.48
N ILE A 119 15.01 2.89 9.21
CA ILE A 119 14.73 3.07 10.64
C ILE A 119 13.21 3.22 10.88
N LYS A 120 12.54 4.04 10.06
CA LYS A 120 11.09 4.23 10.21
C LYS A 120 10.31 2.93 10.06
N ARG A 121 10.65 2.08 9.07
CA ARG A 121 9.96 0.81 8.86
C ARG A 121 10.26 -0.22 9.95
N GLU A 122 11.50 -0.27 10.43
CA GLU A 122 11.86 -1.13 11.56
C GLU A 122 11.07 -0.76 12.81
N ASN A 123 10.89 0.54 13.07
CA ASN A 123 10.04 1.03 14.16
C ASN A 123 8.55 0.68 13.94
N GLU A 124 8.03 0.79 12.71
CA GLU A 124 6.65 0.40 12.38
C GLU A 124 6.41 -1.11 12.55
N GLU A 125 7.37 -1.95 12.17
CA GLU A 125 7.32 -3.40 12.38
C GLU A 125 7.40 -3.77 13.86
N PHE A 126 8.28 -3.09 14.62
CA PHE A 126 8.42 -3.28 16.06
C PHE A 126 7.13 -2.92 16.82
N LEU A 127 6.49 -1.79 16.47
CA LEU A 127 5.23 -1.37 17.08
C LEU A 127 4.08 -2.35 16.78
N LYS A 128 4.03 -2.92 15.57
CA LYS A 128 3.04 -3.96 15.23
C LYS A 128 3.23 -5.22 16.07
N ALA A 129 4.47 -5.70 16.16
CA ALA A 129 4.78 -6.88 16.95
C ALA A 129 4.40 -6.71 18.44
N GLN A 130 4.55 -5.51 19.01
CA GLN A 130 4.11 -5.25 20.39
C GLN A 130 2.58 -5.26 20.56
N GLY A 131 1.83 -4.75 19.58
CA GLY A 131 0.36 -4.78 19.60
C GLY A 131 -0.20 -6.21 19.48
N ASP A 132 0.42 -7.03 18.64
CA ASP A 132 0.06 -8.44 18.47
C ASP A 132 0.28 -9.23 19.79
N ILE A 133 1.41 -9.00 20.47
CA ILE A 133 1.70 -9.64 21.78
C ILE A 133 0.71 -9.22 22.88
N GLN A 134 0.25 -7.96 22.88
CA GLN A 134 -0.74 -7.50 23.87
C GLN A 134 -2.13 -8.09 23.61
N SER A 135 -2.52 -8.25 22.35
CA SER A 135 -3.81 -8.83 21.99
C SER A 135 -3.89 -10.33 22.27
N GLU A 136 -2.81 -11.08 22.08
CA GLU A 136 -2.71 -12.50 22.47
C GLU A 136 -2.86 -12.68 23.99
N LYS A 137 -2.20 -11.85 24.81
CA LYS A 137 -2.30 -11.90 26.28
C LYS A 137 -3.72 -11.63 26.79
N ILE A 138 -4.45 -10.70 26.15
CA ILE A 138 -5.82 -10.38 26.52
C ILE A 138 -6.76 -11.55 26.18
N GLN A 139 -6.53 -12.27 25.08
CA GLN A 139 -7.31 -13.46 24.73
C GLN A 139 -7.06 -14.61 25.70
N GLU A 140 -5.81 -14.85 26.11
CA GLU A 140 -5.48 -15.89 27.09
C GLU A 140 -6.11 -15.62 28.46
N GLU A 141 -6.11 -14.37 28.95
CA GLU A 141 -6.77 -14.02 30.21
C GLU A 141 -8.30 -14.18 30.16
N GLN A 142 -8.93 -13.92 29.01
CA GLN A 142 -10.37 -14.09 28.84
C GLN A 142 -10.78 -15.57 28.77
N GLU A 143 -9.98 -16.42 28.10
CA GLU A 143 -10.21 -17.87 28.10
C GLU A 143 -10.06 -18.50 29.48
N GLN A 144 -9.10 -18.04 30.30
CA GLN A 144 -8.93 -18.52 31.66
C GLN A 144 -10.13 -18.15 32.55
N LYS A 145 -10.62 -16.90 32.47
CA LYS A 145 -11.80 -16.46 33.21
C LYS A 145 -13.08 -17.23 32.82
N ASN A 146 -13.24 -17.54 31.53
CA ASN A 146 -14.39 -18.32 31.06
C ASN A 146 -14.34 -19.78 31.54
N LYS A 147 -13.16 -20.40 31.63
CA LYS A 147 -12.98 -21.77 32.18
C LYS A 147 -13.26 -21.83 33.68
N GLU A 148 -12.87 -20.81 34.44
CA GLU A 148 -13.18 -20.73 35.87
C GLU A 148 -14.69 -20.61 36.13
N GLN A 149 -15.41 -19.85 35.30
CA GLN A 149 -16.87 -19.70 35.41
C GLN A 149 -17.66 -20.96 35.03
N THR A 150 -17.20 -21.75 34.05
CA THR A 150 -17.84 -23.03 33.70
C THR A 150 -17.67 -24.08 34.80
N SER A 151 -16.51 -24.11 35.46
CA SER A 151 -16.24 -25.05 36.56
C SER A 151 -17.06 -24.82 37.85
N GLN A 152 -17.68 -23.65 38.00
CA GLN A 152 -18.55 -23.32 39.13
C GLN A 152 -20.03 -23.67 38.88
N GLN A 153 -20.47 -23.76 37.62
CA GLN A 153 -21.86 -24.13 37.28
C GLN A 153 -22.12 -25.64 37.42
N ASP A 154 -21.11 -26.48 37.18
CA ASP A 154 -21.21 -27.94 37.33
C ASP A 154 -21.27 -28.39 38.80
N LYS A 155 -20.91 -27.54 39.76
CA LYS A 155 -21.02 -27.85 41.21
C LYS A 155 -22.38 -27.52 41.82
N ASN A 156 -23.23 -26.77 41.12
CA ASN A 156 -24.54 -26.34 41.61
C ASN A 156 -25.72 -27.15 41.03
N SER A 157 -25.45 -28.21 40.26
CA SER A 157 -26.47 -29.05 39.62
C SER A 157 -26.65 -30.44 40.26
N GLU A 158 -25.95 -30.73 41.37
CA GLU A 158 -26.07 -31.99 42.14
C GLU A 158 -26.84 -31.83 43.49
N VAL A 159 -27.70 -30.81 43.63
CA VAL A 159 -28.61 -30.68 44.79
C VAL A 159 -30.06 -30.81 44.35
#